data_AF-A0A918AAJ5-F1
#
_entry.id   AF-A0A918AAJ5-F1
#
_cell.length_a   1.000
_cell.length_b   1.000
_cell.length_c   1.000
_cell.angle_alpha   90.00
_cell.angle_beta   90.00
_cell.angle_gamma   90.00
#
_symmetry.space_group_name_H-M   'P 1'
#
loop_
_entity.id
_entity.type
_entity.pdbx_description
1 polymer ?
#
loop_
_entity_poly.entity_id
_entity_poly.type
_entity_poly.pdbx_seq_one_letter_code
_entity_poly.pdbx_strand_id
1 'polypeptide(L)'
;MTINSGSGPAPFSRLKIRAGALVFCDTDVALIRRDRATSIHYTPPGGNVEAGEPLPDALRRELAEELHLDLDDATEPELLWLVDQRVSRPGPTPPPRKLHLIYRLHITTVVRATLADHEYDRLPDGGHELGVIEWIDYRGVAELPIFPPIGPALAALAHPRAAVRDAELPAVTDDNYNWV
;
A
#
# COMPACT_ATOMS: atom_id res chain seq x y z
N MET A 1 47.90 8.23 -10.73
CA MET A 1 46.78 9.15 -11.01
C MET A 1 45.51 8.35 -10.81
N THR A 2 44.86 8.57 -9.67
CA THR A 2 43.76 7.76 -9.16
C THR A 2 42.44 8.38 -9.58
N ILE A 3 41.55 7.65 -10.24
CA ILE A 3 40.11 7.85 -10.09
C ILE A 3 39.43 6.48 -10.20
N ASN A 4 39.14 5.88 -9.05
CA ASN A 4 38.28 4.73 -8.95
C ASN A 4 36.84 5.26 -9.09
N SER A 5 36.25 5.16 -10.28
CA SER A 5 34.85 5.54 -10.52
C SER A 5 33.94 4.47 -9.92
N GLY A 6 33.68 4.57 -8.62
CA GLY A 6 32.67 3.77 -7.95
C GLY A 6 31.28 4.13 -8.48
N SER A 7 30.84 3.49 -9.56
CA SER A 7 29.47 3.63 -10.04
C SER A 7 28.59 2.64 -9.27
N GLY A 8 28.03 3.12 -8.15
CA GLY A 8 26.89 2.44 -7.56
C GLY A 8 25.75 2.32 -8.59
N PRO A 9 24.82 1.38 -8.42
CA PRO A 9 23.70 1.22 -9.33
C PRO A 9 22.92 2.54 -9.47
N ALA A 10 22.52 2.87 -10.68
CA ALA A 10 21.76 4.08 -10.97
C ALA A 10 20.47 4.14 -10.13
N PRO A 11 20.02 5.32 -9.68
CA PRO A 11 18.73 5.47 -9.00
C PRO A 11 17.61 4.81 -9.79
N PHE A 12 16.68 4.16 -9.08
CA PHE A 12 15.50 3.51 -9.65
C PHE A 12 15.79 2.33 -10.59
N SER A 13 17.05 1.90 -10.76
CA SER A 13 17.40 0.72 -11.57
C SER A 13 16.89 -0.59 -10.97
N ARG A 14 16.70 -0.64 -9.64
CA ARG A 14 16.06 -1.78 -8.98
C ARG A 14 14.57 -1.57 -8.87
N LEU A 15 13.81 -2.50 -9.45
CA LEU A 15 12.36 -2.59 -9.32
C LEU A 15 11.98 -3.40 -8.07
N LYS A 16 11.04 -2.87 -7.29
CA LYS A 16 10.30 -3.61 -6.27
C LYS A 16 8.82 -3.64 -6.65
N ILE A 17 8.16 -4.75 -6.40
CA ILE A 17 6.72 -4.87 -6.55
C ILE A 17 6.11 -4.91 -5.16
N ARG A 18 4.98 -4.22 -4.98
CA ARG A 18 4.16 -4.28 -3.78
C ARG A 18 2.75 -4.69 -4.17
N ALA A 19 2.14 -5.54 -3.36
CA ALA A 19 0.74 -5.90 -3.46
C ALA A 19 0.03 -5.35 -2.22
N GLY A 20 -1.03 -4.57 -2.43
CA GLY A 20 -1.87 -4.08 -1.35
C GLY A 20 -3.34 -4.06 -1.74
N ALA A 21 -4.22 -3.90 -0.76
CA ALA A 21 -5.65 -4.06 -0.97
C ALA A 21 -6.48 -2.92 -0.39
N LEU A 22 -7.54 -2.56 -1.12
CA LEU A 22 -8.69 -1.84 -0.63
C LEU A 22 -9.75 -2.88 -0.24
N VAL A 23 -9.76 -3.23 1.03
CA VAL A 23 -10.74 -4.16 1.62
C VAL A 23 -11.99 -3.38 1.97
N PHE A 24 -13.05 -3.58 1.21
CA PHE A 24 -14.33 -2.92 1.43
C PHE A 24 -15.28 -3.75 2.29
N CYS A 25 -15.95 -3.09 3.22
CA CYS A 25 -17.16 -3.58 3.87
C CYS A 25 -18.24 -2.50 3.70
N ASP A 26 -19.24 -2.80 2.87
CA ASP A 26 -20.18 -1.80 2.35
C ASP A 26 -19.48 -0.61 1.67
N THR A 27 -19.55 0.59 2.25
CA THR A 27 -18.86 1.80 1.75
C THR A 27 -17.57 2.11 2.50
N ASP A 28 -17.31 1.43 3.62
CA ASP A 28 -16.08 1.62 4.37
C ASP A 28 -14.94 0.83 3.73
N VAL A 29 -13.75 1.41 3.76
CA VAL A 29 -12.49 0.77 3.37
C VAL A 29 -11.55 0.69 4.56
N ALA A 30 -10.88 -0.46 4.73
CA ALA A 30 -9.85 -0.63 5.75
C ALA A 30 -8.54 0.05 5.32
N LEU A 31 -7.98 0.89 6.19
CA LEU A 31 -6.66 1.50 6.06
C LEU A 31 -5.88 1.34 7.36
N ILE A 32 -4.58 1.12 7.26
CA ILE A 32 -3.67 1.11 8.41
C ILE A 32 -3.24 2.54 8.68
N ARG A 33 -3.65 3.08 9.82
CA ARG A 33 -3.20 4.37 10.34
C ARG A 33 -1.96 4.17 11.21
N ARG A 34 -0.91 4.95 10.94
CA ARG A 34 0.27 5.06 11.81
C ARG A 34 0.46 6.50 12.25
N ASP A 35 0.46 6.70 13.57
CA ASP A 35 0.77 7.98 14.19
C ASP A 35 2.28 8.05 14.45
N ARG A 36 2.94 9.07 13.90
CA ARG A 36 4.34 9.41 14.18
C ARG A 36 4.40 10.75 14.90
N ALA A 37 5.56 11.06 15.49
CA ALA A 37 5.75 12.25 16.32
C ALA A 37 5.28 13.57 15.66
N THR A 38 5.36 13.68 14.33
CA THR A 38 5.04 14.91 13.57
C THR A 38 4.02 14.71 12.46
N SER A 39 3.49 13.50 12.27
CA SER A 39 2.70 13.17 11.08
C SER A 39 1.81 11.97 11.33
N ILE A 40 0.67 11.93 10.64
CA ILE A 40 -0.18 10.74 10.53
C ILE A 40 -0.06 10.25 9.10
N HIS A 41 0.05 8.93 8.92
CA HIS A 41 0.07 8.31 7.60
C HIS A 41 -0.91 7.16 7.53
N TYR A 42 -1.54 7.02 6.37
CA TYR A 42 -2.41 5.90 6.07
C TYR A 42 -1.80 5.05 4.96
N THR A 43 -1.95 3.74 5.05
CA THR A 43 -1.60 2.83 3.96
C THR A 43 -2.69 1.79 3.77
N PRO A 44 -2.97 1.37 2.52
CA PRO A 44 -3.66 0.10 2.31
C PRO A 44 -2.87 -1.03 2.97
N PRO A 45 -3.55 -2.03 3.56
CA PRO A 45 -2.91 -3.28 3.96
C PRO A 45 -2.18 -3.92 2.77
N GLY A 46 -0.95 -4.37 2.97
CA GLY A 46 -0.09 -4.91 1.92
C GLY A 46 1.40 -4.60 2.07
N GLY A 47 2.21 -5.44 1.46
CA GLY A 47 3.66 -5.40 1.59
C GLY A 47 4.43 -5.60 0.29
N ASN A 48 5.70 -5.99 0.44
CA ASN A 48 6.54 -6.27 -0.71
C ASN A 48 6.26 -7.69 -1.19
N VAL A 49 6.24 -7.88 -2.51
CA VAL A 49 6.28 -9.21 -3.10
C VAL A 49 7.70 -9.76 -2.92
N GLU A 50 7.81 -10.96 -2.37
CA GLU A 50 9.09 -11.64 -2.18
C GLU A 50 9.65 -12.19 -3.50
N ALA A 51 10.93 -12.56 -3.49
CA ALA A 51 11.60 -13.05 -4.68
C ALA A 51 11.01 -14.41 -5.11
N GLY A 52 10.38 -14.44 -6.30
CA GLY A 52 9.75 -15.64 -6.84
C GLY A 52 8.34 -15.90 -6.32
N GLU A 53 7.82 -15.03 -5.44
CA GLU A 53 6.46 -15.12 -4.92
C GLU A 53 5.43 -14.66 -5.98
N PRO A 54 4.39 -15.46 -6.27
CA PRO A 54 3.27 -15.03 -7.10
C PRO A 54 2.52 -13.84 -6.47
N LEU A 55 2.07 -12.90 -7.30
CA LEU A 55 1.35 -11.70 -6.82
C LEU A 55 0.12 -12.02 -5.95
N PRO A 56 -0.74 -13.01 -6.30
CA PRO A 56 -1.87 -13.38 -5.46
C PRO A 56 -1.44 -13.98 -4.11
N ASP A 57 -0.31 -14.69 -4.07
CA ASP A 57 0.22 -15.31 -2.85
C ASP A 57 0.77 -14.23 -1.91
N ALA A 58 1.48 -13.24 -2.46
CA ALA A 58 1.92 -12.06 -1.70
C ALA A 58 0.72 -11.31 -1.10
N LEU A 59 -0.32 -11.05 -1.89
CA LEU A 59 -1.53 -10.41 -1.39
C LEU A 59 -2.19 -11.22 -0.28
N ARG A 60 -2.31 -12.54 -0.45
CA ARG A 60 -2.87 -13.45 0.56
C ARG A 60 -2.08 -13.41 1.85
N ARG A 61 -0.75 -13.53 1.77
CA ARG A 61 0.15 -13.50 2.93
C ARG A 61 0.02 -12.20 3.69
N GLU A 62 0.12 -11.07 3.01
CA GLU A 62 0.08 -9.75 3.64
C GLU A 62 -1.28 -9.47 4.33
N LEU A 63 -2.40 -9.83 3.68
CA LEU A 63 -3.72 -9.66 4.30
C LEU A 63 -3.96 -10.61 5.47
N ALA A 64 -3.40 -11.82 5.43
CA ALA A 64 -3.43 -12.73 6.57
C ALA A 64 -2.57 -12.21 7.74
N GLU A 65 -1.40 -11.64 7.45
CA GLU A 65 -0.47 -11.11 8.46
C GLU A 65 -1.01 -9.83 9.11
N GLU A 66 -1.51 -8.87 8.32
CA GLU A 66 -1.86 -7.54 8.81
C GLU A 66 -3.33 -7.41 9.28
N LEU A 67 -4.25 -8.19 8.70
CA LEU A 67 -5.69 -8.10 9.02
C LEU A 67 -6.28 -9.38 9.61
N HIS A 68 -5.52 -10.48 9.64
CA HIS A 68 -6.06 -11.83 9.85
C HIS A 68 -7.18 -12.20 8.87
N LEU A 69 -7.13 -11.67 7.64
CA LEU A 69 -8.11 -11.98 6.60
C LEU A 69 -7.65 -13.20 5.80
N ASP A 70 -8.47 -14.25 5.77
CA ASP A 70 -8.38 -15.29 4.74
C ASP A 70 -9.09 -14.80 3.47
N LEU A 71 -8.42 -14.87 2.32
CA LEU A 71 -9.00 -14.46 1.04
C LEU A 71 -10.18 -15.34 0.63
N ASP A 72 -10.32 -16.54 1.19
CA ASP A 72 -11.46 -17.42 0.92
C ASP A 72 -12.76 -16.86 1.55
N ASP A 73 -12.66 -15.94 2.51
CA ASP A 73 -13.77 -15.21 3.14
C ASP A 73 -14.10 -13.88 2.43
N ALA A 74 -13.47 -13.59 1.28
CA ALA A 74 -13.66 -12.37 0.50
C ALA A 74 -14.06 -12.65 -0.95
N THR A 75 -14.44 -11.60 -1.70
CA THR A 75 -14.52 -11.70 -3.16
C THR A 75 -13.13 -11.88 -3.77
N GLU A 76 -13.08 -12.49 -4.96
CA GLU A 76 -11.83 -12.57 -5.74
C GLU A 76 -11.17 -11.18 -5.88
N PRO A 77 -9.86 -11.06 -5.59
CA PRO A 77 -9.15 -9.78 -5.72
C PRO A 77 -9.12 -9.28 -7.16
N GLU A 78 -9.59 -8.05 -7.38
CA GLU A 78 -9.54 -7.37 -8.67
C GLU A 78 -8.42 -6.34 -8.66
N LEU A 79 -7.49 -6.40 -9.62
CA LEU A 79 -6.48 -5.34 -9.75
C LEU A 79 -7.17 -4.04 -10.17
N LEU A 80 -7.20 -3.05 -9.27
CA LEU A 80 -7.88 -1.78 -9.48
C LEU A 80 -6.92 -0.73 -10.05
N TRP A 81 -5.75 -0.57 -9.43
CA TRP A 81 -4.76 0.41 -9.83
C TRP A 81 -3.33 -0.11 -9.79
N LEU A 82 -2.49 0.49 -10.62
CA LEU A 82 -1.04 0.42 -10.60
C LEU A 82 -0.50 1.84 -10.34
N VAL A 83 0.43 1.96 -9.39
CA VAL A 83 1.13 3.22 -9.10
C VAL A 83 2.63 3.02 -9.23
N ASP A 84 3.25 3.81 -10.11
CA ASP A 84 4.69 3.79 -10.34
C ASP A 84 5.40 4.86 -9.53
N GLN A 85 6.20 4.44 -8.55
CA GLN A 85 6.92 5.30 -7.63
C GLN A 85 8.40 5.38 -7.98
N ARG A 86 8.89 6.60 -8.18
CA ARG A 86 10.30 7.00 -8.30
C ARG A 86 10.58 8.21 -7.41
N VAL A 87 10.58 7.98 -6.10
CA VAL A 87 10.84 9.02 -5.10
C VAL A 87 12.21 8.77 -4.47
N SER A 88 13.04 9.79 -4.48
CA SER A 88 14.33 9.82 -3.82
C SER A 88 14.13 9.81 -2.30
N ARG A 89 14.93 8.99 -1.60
CA ARG A 89 15.01 9.01 -0.14
C ARG A 89 16.44 9.37 0.25
N PRO A 90 16.66 10.37 1.13
CA PRO A 90 17.98 10.64 1.67
C PRO A 90 18.56 9.38 2.31
N GLY A 91 19.78 9.01 1.93
CA GLY A 91 20.46 7.84 2.48
C GLY A 91 21.53 7.28 1.53
N PRO A 92 22.34 6.33 2.02
CA PRO A 92 23.45 5.75 1.25
C PRO A 92 22.99 4.73 0.20
N THR A 93 21.73 4.27 0.26
CA THR A 93 21.20 3.26 -0.66
C THR A 93 20.48 3.93 -1.83
N PRO A 94 20.84 3.64 -3.10
CA PRO A 94 20.09 4.13 -4.25
C PRO A 94 18.59 3.79 -4.13
N PRO A 95 17.69 4.77 -4.36
CA PRO A 95 16.27 4.56 -4.15
C PRO A 95 15.74 3.55 -5.18
N PRO A 96 14.94 2.54 -4.77
CA PRO A 96 14.31 1.62 -5.70
C PRO A 96 13.13 2.29 -6.42
N ARG A 97 12.83 1.87 -7.65
CA ARG A 97 11.51 2.08 -8.27
C ARG A 97 10.54 1.10 -7.62
N LYS A 98 9.35 1.54 -7.22
CA LYS A 98 8.31 0.64 -6.70
C LYS A 98 7.09 0.66 -7.62
N LEU A 99 6.57 -0.50 -7.96
CA LEU A 99 5.23 -0.64 -8.54
C LEU A 99 4.29 -1.10 -7.45
N HIS A 100 3.31 -0.28 -7.10
CA HIS A 100 2.24 -0.68 -6.19
C HIS A 100 1.08 -1.20 -7.01
N LEU A 101 0.73 -2.46 -6.79
CA LEU A 101 -0.47 -3.09 -7.32
C LEU A 101 -1.54 -3.02 -6.25
N ILE A 102 -2.59 -2.23 -6.50
CA ILE A 102 -3.69 -2.01 -5.57
C ILE A 102 -4.88 -2.85 -6.03
N TYR A 103 -5.18 -3.87 -5.25
CA TYR A 103 -6.33 -4.74 -5.46
C TYR A 103 -7.55 -4.20 -4.73
N ARG A 104 -8.73 -4.55 -5.23
CA ARG A 104 -10.01 -4.36 -4.56
C ARG A 104 -10.58 -5.72 -4.19
N LEU A 105 -11.09 -5.83 -2.98
CA LEU A 105 -11.91 -6.96 -2.56
C LEU A 105 -13.00 -6.50 -1.59
N HIS A 106 -14.04 -7.31 -1.45
CA HIS A 106 -15.19 -7.02 -0.60
C HIS A 106 -15.41 -8.16 0.38
N ILE A 107 -15.74 -7.80 1.61
CA ILE A 107 -16.09 -8.73 2.69
C ILE A 107 -17.48 -8.39 3.25
N THR A 108 -18.04 -9.32 4.02
CA THR A 108 -19.27 -9.10 4.76
C THR A 108 -18.99 -8.44 6.12
N THR A 109 -20.02 -7.91 6.77
CA THR A 109 -19.92 -7.40 8.15
C THR A 109 -19.56 -8.49 9.16
N VAL A 110 -19.95 -9.75 8.90
CA VAL A 110 -19.58 -10.90 9.72
C VAL A 110 -18.08 -11.15 9.67
N VAL A 111 -17.49 -11.14 8.48
CA VAL A 111 -16.03 -11.27 8.28
C VAL A 111 -15.29 -10.08 8.86
N ARG A 112 -15.78 -8.85 8.65
CA ARG A 112 -15.19 -7.64 9.25
C ARG A 112 -15.04 -7.74 10.76
N ALA A 113 -16.00 -8.36 11.44
CA ALA A 113 -15.98 -8.51 12.90
C ALA A 113 -14.91 -9.49 13.42
N THR A 114 -14.28 -10.29 12.56
CA THR A 114 -13.22 -11.23 12.92
C THR A 114 -11.82 -10.72 12.61
N LEU A 115 -11.70 -9.60 11.89
CA LEU A 115 -10.42 -9.04 11.48
C LEU A 115 -9.67 -8.39 12.63
N ALA A 116 -8.35 -8.31 12.49
CA ALA A 116 -7.50 -7.55 13.39
C ALA A 116 -7.90 -6.06 13.37
N ASP A 117 -7.81 -5.42 14.53
CA ASP A 117 -7.96 -3.98 14.71
C ASP A 117 -6.61 -3.24 14.76
N HIS A 118 -5.51 -3.99 14.83
CA HIS A 118 -4.14 -3.48 14.83
C HIS A 118 -3.23 -4.33 13.96
N GLU A 119 -2.22 -3.67 13.40
CA GLU A 119 -1.09 -4.27 12.70
C GLU A 119 0.20 -3.97 13.49
N TYR A 120 1.18 -4.89 13.43
CA TYR A 120 2.42 -4.78 14.19
C TYR A 120 3.64 -4.94 13.28
N ASP A 121 4.08 -3.87 12.63
CA ASP A 121 5.24 -3.91 11.73
C ASP A 121 6.53 -4.10 12.53
N ARG A 122 7.33 -5.11 12.18
CA ARG A 122 8.57 -5.40 12.91
C ARG A 122 9.67 -4.43 12.50
N LEU A 123 10.21 -3.72 13.47
CA LEU A 123 11.33 -2.80 13.28
C LEU A 123 12.70 -3.53 13.32
N PRO A 124 13.75 -2.97 12.69
CA PRO A 124 15.08 -3.58 12.66
C PRO A 124 15.73 -3.79 14.03
N ASP A 125 15.30 -3.05 15.05
CA ASP A 125 15.77 -3.16 16.44
C ASP A 125 15.03 -4.25 17.24
N GLY A 126 14.11 -4.97 16.60
CA GLY A 126 13.26 -5.99 17.23
C GLY A 126 12.02 -5.42 17.91
N GLY A 127 11.80 -4.10 17.85
CA GLY A 127 10.54 -3.47 18.26
C GLY A 127 9.44 -3.64 17.22
N HIS A 128 8.27 -3.05 17.50
CA HIS A 128 7.16 -2.99 16.56
C HIS A 128 6.63 -1.56 16.42
N GLU A 129 6.34 -1.12 15.19
CA GLU A 129 5.53 0.07 14.91
C GLU A 129 4.06 -0.36 14.88
N LEU A 130 3.22 0.24 15.73
CA LEU A 130 1.80 -0.07 15.80
C LEU A 130 1.04 0.66 14.68
N GLY A 131 0.31 -0.10 13.88
CA GLY A 131 -0.73 0.40 12.99
C GLY A 131 -2.13 0.14 13.57
N VAL A 132 -3.04 1.12 13.48
CA VAL A 132 -4.46 0.93 13.83
C VAL A 132 -5.25 0.74 12.54
N ILE A 133 -6.08 -0.30 12.47
CA ILE A 133 -6.97 -0.51 11.33
C ILE A 133 -8.19 0.41 11.48
N GLU A 134 -8.24 1.46 10.67
CA GLU A 134 -9.40 2.34 10.57
C GLU A 134 -10.27 1.95 9.38
N TRP A 135 -11.57 1.84 9.63
CA TRP A 135 -12.59 1.69 8.60
C TRP A 135 -13.18 3.06 8.30
N ILE A 136 -12.95 3.55 7.08
CA ILE A 136 -13.30 4.91 6.69
C ILE A 136 -14.20 4.85 5.48
N ASP A 137 -15.26 5.66 5.43
CA ASP A 137 -16.05 5.80 4.21
C ASP A 137 -15.14 6.19 3.05
N TYR A 138 -15.23 5.47 1.93
CA TYR A 138 -14.31 5.62 0.82
C TYR A 138 -14.30 7.03 0.20
N ARG A 139 -15.31 7.87 0.43
CA ARG A 139 -15.29 9.27 -0.01
C ARG A 139 -14.55 10.17 0.97
N GLY A 140 -14.53 9.81 2.26
CA GLY A 140 -13.81 10.53 3.31
C GLY A 140 -12.29 10.46 3.19
N VAL A 141 -11.78 9.55 2.35
CA VAL A 141 -10.33 9.32 2.19
C VAL A 141 -9.63 10.31 1.26
N ALA A 142 -10.36 11.19 0.56
CA ALA A 142 -9.82 12.06 -0.50
C ALA A 142 -8.61 12.88 -0.05
N GLU A 143 -8.69 13.44 1.15
CA GLU A 143 -7.69 14.36 1.72
C GLU A 143 -6.81 13.70 2.79
N LEU A 144 -6.95 12.38 3.00
CA LEU A 144 -6.11 11.66 3.95
C LEU A 144 -4.68 11.51 3.39
N PRO A 145 -3.64 11.55 4.25
CA PRO A 145 -2.26 11.32 3.84
C PRO A 145 -2.01 9.82 3.58
N ILE A 146 -2.65 9.29 2.53
CA ILE A 146 -2.56 7.89 2.12
C ILE A 146 -1.34 7.70 1.22
N PHE A 147 -0.60 6.62 1.45
CA PHE A 147 0.48 6.19 0.59
C PHE A 147 0.28 4.76 0.07
N PRO A 148 0.38 4.50 -1.25
CA PRO A 148 0.54 5.48 -2.34
C PRO A 148 -0.64 6.47 -2.43
N PRO A 149 -0.51 7.64 -3.09
CA PRO A 149 -1.49 8.75 -3.06
C PRO A 149 -2.74 8.44 -3.92
N ILE A 150 -3.51 7.44 -3.48
CA ILE A 150 -4.70 6.93 -4.16
C ILE A 150 -6.00 7.53 -3.63
N GLY A 151 -5.94 8.32 -2.55
CA GLY A 151 -7.11 8.88 -1.86
C GLY A 151 -8.10 9.60 -2.80
N PRO A 152 -7.66 10.56 -3.63
CA PRO A 152 -8.54 11.25 -4.57
C PRO A 152 -9.20 10.32 -5.59
N ALA A 153 -8.46 9.35 -6.13
CA ALA A 153 -8.98 8.39 -7.10
C ALA A 153 -10.02 7.44 -6.45
N LEU A 154 -9.75 7.02 -5.21
CA LEU A 154 -10.64 6.22 -4.40
C LEU A 154 -11.96 6.95 -4.11
N ALA A 155 -11.90 8.17 -3.62
CA ALA A 155 -13.08 8.97 -3.32
C ALA A 155 -13.92 9.32 -4.58
N ALA A 156 -13.30 9.32 -5.76
CA ALA A 156 -13.96 9.61 -7.03
C ALA A 156 -14.69 8.40 -7.64
N LEU A 157 -14.57 7.19 -7.09
CA LEU A 157 -15.33 6.04 -7.55
C LEU A 157 -16.84 6.33 -7.47
N ALA A 158 -17.60 5.98 -8.51
CA ALA A 158 -19.06 6.18 -8.51
C ALA A 158 -19.76 5.39 -7.38
N HIS A 159 -19.23 4.20 -7.09
CA HIS A 159 -19.57 3.34 -5.97
C HIS A 159 -18.38 2.39 -5.69
N PRO A 160 -18.30 1.71 -4.52
CA PRO A 160 -17.18 0.84 -4.16
C PRO A 160 -16.82 -0.23 -5.21
N ARG A 161 -17.83 -0.74 -5.92
CA ARG A 161 -17.72 -1.74 -7.01
C ARG A 161 -17.56 -1.15 -8.42
N ALA A 162 -17.36 0.16 -8.57
CA ALA A 162 -17.33 0.78 -9.89
C ALA A 162 -16.12 0.27 -10.69
N ALA A 163 -16.34 -0.12 -11.95
CA ALA A 163 -15.25 -0.51 -12.82
C ALA A 163 -14.34 0.71 -13.10
N VAL A 164 -13.03 0.46 -13.12
CA VAL A 164 -12.03 1.45 -13.53
C VAL A 164 -11.59 1.11 -14.95
N ARG A 165 -11.52 2.13 -15.81
CA ARG A 165 -11.10 1.96 -17.21
C ARG A 165 -9.60 2.10 -17.42
N ASP A 166 -8.96 2.88 -16.57
CA ASP A 166 -7.52 3.12 -16.59
C ASP A 166 -6.94 2.76 -15.23
N ALA A 167 -6.19 1.66 -15.20
CA ALA A 167 -5.58 1.17 -13.99
C ALA A 167 -4.32 1.97 -13.63
N GLU A 168 -3.68 2.66 -14.58
CA GLU A 168 -2.46 3.42 -14.28
C GLU A 168 -2.82 4.78 -13.67
N LEU A 169 -2.50 4.95 -12.39
CA LEU A 169 -2.58 6.26 -11.74
C LEU A 169 -1.30 7.06 -12.01
N PRO A 170 -1.36 8.40 -11.88
CA PRO A 170 -0.18 9.24 -12.05
C PRO A 170 1.01 8.73 -11.24
N ALA A 171 2.19 8.70 -11.88
CA ALA A 171 3.41 8.28 -11.23
C ALA A 171 3.75 9.19 -10.04
N VAL A 172 4.31 8.61 -8.99
CA VAL A 172 4.75 9.32 -7.78
C VAL A 172 6.25 9.61 -7.92
N THR A 173 6.61 10.87 -8.08
CA THR A 173 7.99 11.32 -8.27
C THR A 173 8.37 12.39 -7.26
N ASP A 174 9.64 12.76 -7.22
CA ASP A 174 10.11 13.89 -6.40
C ASP A 174 9.43 15.23 -6.74
N ASP A 175 8.80 15.35 -7.92
CA ASP A 175 8.09 16.56 -8.35
C ASP A 175 6.72 16.71 -7.69
N ASN A 176 6.08 15.61 -7.29
CA ASN A 176 4.70 15.59 -6.82
C ASN A 176 4.52 14.91 -5.45
N TYR A 177 5.60 14.43 -4.84
CA TYR A 177 5.56 13.82 -3.52
C TYR A 177 6.81 14.16 -2.71
N ASN A 178 6.58 14.66 -1.50
CA ASN A 178 7.62 14.84 -0.50
C ASN A 178 7.33 13.91 0.68
N TRP A 179 8.37 13.23 1.17
CA TRP A 179 8.26 12.49 2.42
C TRP A 179 7.91 13.46 3.56
N VAL A 180 6.83 13.19 4.28
CA VAL A 180 6.42 13.92 5.49
C VAL A 180 6.97 13.22 6.73
#